data_AF-A0A2T1E5S7-F1
#
_entry.id   AF-A0A2T1E5S7-F1
#
_cell.length_a   1.000
_cell.length_b   1.000
_cell.length_c   1.000
_cell.angle_alpha   90.00
_cell.angle_beta   90.00
_cell.angle_gamma   90.00
#
_symmetry.space_group_name_H-M   'P 1'
#
loop_
_entity.id
_entity.type
_entity.pdbx_description
1 polymer ?
#
loop_
_entity_poly.entity_id
_entity_poly.type
_entity_poly.pdbx_seq_one_letter_code
_entity_poly.pdbx_strand_id
1 'polypeptide(L)'
;MSPEVAIETDLSPDISKLAIEDDTPVDNLISEKQQRFLTEPLYSNASALGGRTFLLAANVGVFYAVRQPPLVPDVFLSLDVEVPQAWREKKNRTYFVWEFGKPPDVVIEIVSNKEGNELGSKLHDYARMGVAYYIVFDPLQQLGNEPLRSFEQRAGRYQEMSTFWLEAISIGLTLWDGTFEGKDDRWLRWCNAEGVAIPTGAENAEQERQRAEQERQRAEQERQRAEQERQRAEQAEAKAAQLAERLRAMGIDPDA
;
A
#
# COMPACT_ATOMS: atom_id res chain seq x y z
N MET A 1 -9.51 -31.66 -45.23
CA MET A 1 -9.33 -30.94 -43.96
C MET A 1 -8.98 -29.51 -44.30
N SER A 2 -9.95 -28.62 -44.21
CA SER A 2 -9.73 -27.19 -44.45
C SER A 2 -9.09 -26.58 -43.21
N PRO A 3 -8.08 -25.69 -43.33
CA PRO A 3 -7.52 -25.02 -42.18
C PRO A 3 -8.53 -23.97 -41.69
N GLU A 4 -8.90 -24.08 -40.43
CA GLU A 4 -9.70 -23.09 -39.73
C GLU A 4 -8.81 -21.87 -39.51
N VAL A 5 -8.99 -20.83 -40.32
CA VAL A 5 -8.34 -19.54 -40.10
C VAL A 5 -9.07 -18.90 -38.94
N ALA A 6 -8.51 -19.02 -37.73
CA ALA A 6 -8.89 -18.17 -36.61
C ALA A 6 -8.54 -16.73 -36.99
N ILE A 7 -9.52 -15.99 -37.49
CA ILE A 7 -9.41 -14.55 -37.64
C ILE A 7 -9.55 -14.02 -36.20
N GLU A 8 -8.43 -13.69 -35.57
CA GLU A 8 -8.43 -12.78 -34.43
C GLU A 8 -8.96 -11.43 -34.95
N THR A 9 -10.28 -11.25 -34.90
CA THR A 9 -10.87 -9.93 -35.07
C THR A 9 -10.57 -9.15 -33.81
N ASP A 10 -9.65 -8.17 -33.92
CA ASP A 10 -9.48 -7.15 -32.91
C ASP A 10 -10.79 -6.36 -32.79
N LEU A 11 -11.55 -6.66 -31.74
CA LEU A 11 -12.84 -6.03 -31.43
C LEU A 11 -12.67 -4.78 -30.55
N SER A 12 -11.42 -4.36 -30.26
CA SER A 12 -11.19 -3.15 -29.46
C SER A 12 -11.67 -1.91 -30.19
N PRO A 13 -12.27 -0.94 -29.46
CA PRO A 13 -12.72 0.30 -30.06
C PRO A 13 -11.53 1.14 -30.57
N ASP A 14 -11.75 1.91 -31.64
CA ASP A 14 -10.76 2.85 -32.16
C ASP A 14 -10.52 4.00 -31.18
N ILE A 15 -9.35 3.99 -30.52
CA ILE A 15 -8.90 4.99 -29.54
C ILE A 15 -8.01 6.08 -30.14
N SER A 16 -7.81 6.12 -31.47
CA SER A 16 -6.87 7.05 -32.12
C SER A 16 -7.17 8.52 -31.81
N LYS A 17 -8.44 8.88 -31.65
CA LYS A 17 -8.93 10.25 -31.43
C LYS A 17 -9.13 10.65 -29.96
N LEU A 18 -8.94 9.74 -29.00
CA LEU A 18 -9.09 10.07 -27.59
C LEU A 18 -7.88 10.88 -27.09
N ALA A 19 -8.14 12.03 -26.47
CA ALA A 19 -7.16 12.76 -25.66
C ALA A 19 -7.02 12.05 -24.31
N ILE A 20 -5.79 11.70 -23.92
CA ILE A 20 -5.51 10.92 -22.70
C ILE A 20 -4.58 11.66 -21.73
N GLU A 21 -4.17 12.88 -22.07
CA GLU A 21 -3.29 13.76 -21.30
C GLU A 21 -4.00 15.13 -21.25
N ASP A 22 -4.09 15.75 -20.07
CA ASP A 22 -4.73 17.07 -19.83
C ASP A 22 -3.65 18.09 -19.43
N ASP A 23 -3.67 19.28 -20.03
CA ASP A 23 -2.70 20.37 -19.86
C ASP A 23 -3.13 21.40 -18.79
N THR A 24 -4.05 21.04 -17.89
CA THR A 24 -4.60 21.94 -16.86
C THR A 24 -3.90 21.73 -15.50
N PRO A 25 -3.50 22.79 -14.75
CA PRO A 25 -2.89 22.62 -13.43
C PRO A 25 -3.87 21.97 -12.45
N VAL A 26 -3.46 20.83 -11.89
CA VAL A 26 -4.38 19.74 -11.54
C VAL A 26 -4.65 19.56 -10.03
N ASP A 27 -3.72 19.89 -9.13
CA ASP A 27 -3.91 19.62 -7.69
C ASP A 27 -3.16 20.57 -6.74
N ASN A 28 -3.62 20.66 -5.49
CA ASN A 28 -2.89 21.33 -4.42
C ASN A 28 -1.89 20.37 -3.74
N LEU A 29 -0.94 20.91 -2.95
CA LEU A 29 0.12 20.12 -2.30
C LEU A 29 -0.39 19.09 -1.27
N ILE A 30 -1.59 19.28 -0.70
CA ILE A 30 -2.20 18.32 0.23
C ILE A 30 -2.73 17.13 -0.56
N SER A 31 -3.51 17.38 -1.61
CA SER A 31 -4.04 16.35 -2.50
C SER A 31 -2.92 15.51 -3.12
N GLU A 32 -1.89 16.16 -3.66
CA GLU A 32 -0.73 15.47 -4.26
C GLU A 32 -0.02 14.54 -3.26
N LYS A 33 0.24 15.00 -2.04
CA LYS A 33 0.85 14.18 -0.99
C LYS A 33 -0.06 13.04 -0.54
N GLN A 34 -1.36 13.30 -0.43
CA GLN A 34 -2.34 12.30 -0.03
C GLN A 34 -2.51 11.21 -1.10
N GLN A 35 -2.46 11.56 -2.39
CA GLN A 35 -2.42 10.60 -3.50
C GLN A 35 -1.18 9.69 -3.42
N ARG A 36 -0.01 10.27 -3.15
CA ARG A 36 1.24 9.51 -2.94
C ARG A 36 1.16 8.60 -1.71
N PHE A 37 0.59 9.11 -0.62
CA PHE A 37 0.45 8.36 0.62
C PHE A 37 -0.56 7.21 0.52
N LEU A 38 -1.51 7.30 -0.41
CA LEU A 38 -2.45 6.20 -0.70
C LEU A 38 -1.89 5.18 -1.68
N THR A 39 -1.00 5.57 -2.59
CA THR A 39 -0.46 4.67 -3.62
C THR A 39 0.74 3.86 -3.14
N GLU A 40 1.69 4.48 -2.44
CA GLU A 40 2.94 3.82 -2.05
C GLU A 40 2.76 2.61 -1.10
N PRO A 41 1.94 2.67 -0.02
CA PRO A 41 1.90 1.60 0.97
C PRO A 41 1.48 0.23 0.44
N LEU A 42 0.54 0.16 -0.51
CA LEU A 42 0.11 -1.15 -1.04
C LEU A 42 1.17 -1.77 -1.95
N TYR A 43 1.95 -0.98 -2.68
CA TYR A 43 3.09 -1.53 -3.45
C TYR A 43 4.22 -2.02 -2.54
N SER A 44 4.44 -1.36 -1.40
CA SER A 44 5.38 -1.82 -0.37
C SER A 44 4.86 -3.01 0.45
N ASN A 45 3.56 -3.32 0.38
CA ASN A 45 2.90 -4.37 1.17
C ASN A 45 1.85 -5.15 0.35
N ALA A 46 2.25 -5.67 -0.82
CA ALA A 46 1.32 -6.37 -1.72
C ALA A 46 0.55 -7.55 -1.06
N SER A 47 1.12 -8.16 -0.01
CA SER A 47 0.47 -9.20 0.77
C SER A 47 -0.79 -8.72 1.51
N ALA A 48 -0.95 -7.42 1.74
CA ALA A 48 -2.13 -6.85 2.38
C ALA A 48 -3.42 -7.07 1.57
N LEU A 49 -3.30 -7.29 0.25
CA LEU A 49 -4.42 -7.63 -0.64
C LEU A 49 -4.57 -9.15 -0.86
N GLY A 50 -3.92 -9.97 -0.02
CA GLY A 50 -3.94 -11.42 -0.14
C GLY A 50 -3.10 -11.98 -1.29
N GLY A 51 -2.12 -11.22 -1.79
CA GLY A 51 -1.25 -11.63 -2.90
C GLY A 51 -1.93 -11.57 -4.28
N ARG A 52 -3.09 -10.93 -4.38
CA ARG A 52 -3.76 -10.63 -5.65
C ARG A 52 -2.92 -9.68 -6.49
N THR A 53 -3.00 -9.82 -7.80
CA THR A 53 -2.52 -8.77 -8.71
C THR A 53 -3.41 -7.54 -8.53
N PHE A 54 -2.83 -6.36 -8.70
CA PHE A 54 -3.60 -5.12 -8.61
C PHE A 54 -2.92 -3.99 -9.37
N LEU A 55 -3.73 -3.00 -9.73
CA LEU A 55 -3.30 -1.68 -10.17
C LEU A 55 -3.86 -0.66 -9.19
N LEU A 56 -2.95 0.07 -8.54
CA LEU A 56 -3.26 1.24 -7.73
C LEU A 56 -2.59 2.43 -8.40
N ALA A 57 -3.38 3.43 -8.79
CA ALA A 57 -2.88 4.59 -9.52
C ALA A 57 -3.52 5.86 -8.98
N ALA A 58 -2.83 6.98 -9.19
CA ALA A 58 -3.32 8.31 -8.85
C ALA A 58 -3.31 9.19 -10.10
N ASN A 59 -4.32 10.06 -10.21
CA ASN A 59 -4.47 11.03 -11.30
C ASN A 59 -4.34 10.37 -12.70
N VAL A 60 -5.00 9.23 -12.90
CA VAL A 60 -5.04 8.50 -14.17
C VAL A 60 -6.49 8.38 -14.64
N GLY A 61 -6.75 8.81 -15.87
CA GLY A 61 -8.08 8.74 -16.47
C GLY A 61 -8.64 7.32 -16.56
N VAL A 62 -9.94 7.20 -16.30
CA VAL A 62 -10.74 5.98 -16.43
C VAL A 62 -11.76 6.18 -17.53
N PHE A 63 -11.52 5.50 -18.65
CA PHE A 63 -12.35 5.51 -19.84
C PHE A 63 -13.31 4.33 -19.80
N TYR A 64 -14.58 4.61 -19.53
CA TYR A 64 -15.63 3.59 -19.42
C TYR A 64 -16.56 3.54 -20.64
N ALA A 65 -16.50 4.55 -21.51
CA ALA A 65 -17.22 4.57 -22.79
C ALA A 65 -16.47 5.40 -23.84
N VAL A 66 -16.47 4.93 -25.09
CA VAL A 66 -15.69 5.51 -26.20
C VAL A 66 -16.04 6.97 -26.54
N ARG A 67 -17.29 7.38 -26.30
CA ARG A 67 -17.80 8.72 -26.63
C ARG A 67 -18.14 9.56 -25.40
N GLN A 68 -17.64 9.17 -24.24
CA GLN A 68 -17.80 9.95 -23.02
C GLN A 68 -16.44 10.45 -22.55
N PRO A 69 -16.37 11.63 -21.92
CA PRO A 69 -15.13 12.08 -21.29
C PRO A 69 -14.71 11.05 -20.23
N PRO A 70 -13.39 10.85 -20.02
CA PRO A 70 -12.93 10.03 -18.91
C PRO A 70 -13.30 10.69 -17.58
N LEU A 71 -13.44 9.86 -16.55
CA LEU A 71 -13.37 10.34 -15.17
C LEU A 71 -11.92 10.22 -14.71
N VAL A 72 -11.40 11.23 -14.02
CA VAL A 72 -10.03 11.22 -13.48
C VAL A 72 -10.15 11.22 -11.96
N PRO A 73 -10.08 10.03 -11.32
CA PRO A 73 -10.05 9.94 -9.87
C PRO A 73 -8.70 10.40 -9.32
N ASP A 74 -8.70 10.95 -8.10
CA ASP A 74 -7.47 11.22 -7.38
C ASP A 74 -6.68 9.93 -7.14
N VAL A 75 -7.37 8.87 -6.72
CA VAL A 75 -6.80 7.52 -6.56
C VAL A 75 -7.83 6.47 -6.96
N PHE A 76 -7.40 5.40 -7.63
CA PHE A 76 -8.22 4.20 -7.79
C PHE A 76 -7.43 2.92 -7.52
N LEU A 77 -8.12 1.89 -7.03
CA LEU A 77 -7.63 0.53 -6.86
C LEU A 77 -8.45 -0.42 -7.74
N SER A 78 -7.77 -1.22 -8.56
CA SER A 78 -8.36 -2.33 -9.32
C SER A 78 -7.59 -3.62 -9.00
N LEU A 79 -8.28 -4.60 -8.43
CA LEU A 79 -7.77 -5.93 -8.12
C LEU A 79 -7.92 -6.88 -9.29
N ASP A 80 -7.08 -7.91 -9.31
CA ASP A 80 -7.09 -8.99 -10.28
C ASP A 80 -6.89 -8.49 -11.73
N VAL A 81 -6.07 -7.44 -11.88
CA VAL A 81 -5.66 -6.86 -13.17
C VAL A 81 -4.15 -6.71 -13.26
N GLU A 82 -3.62 -6.70 -14.48
CA GLU A 82 -2.19 -6.48 -14.76
C GLU A 82 -2.02 -5.34 -15.76
N VAL A 83 -0.99 -4.52 -15.54
CA VAL A 83 -0.58 -3.52 -16.53
C VAL A 83 0.30 -4.20 -17.59
N PRO A 84 -0.07 -4.14 -18.88
CA PRO A 84 0.72 -4.79 -19.92
C PRO A 84 2.16 -4.26 -19.99
N GLN A 85 3.13 -5.15 -20.23
CA GLN A 85 4.55 -4.78 -20.39
C GLN A 85 4.78 -3.78 -21.53
N ALA A 86 3.93 -3.80 -22.57
CA ALA A 86 3.94 -2.84 -23.66
C ALA A 86 3.28 -1.48 -23.26
N TRP A 87 3.60 -0.97 -22.07
CA TRP A 87 2.97 0.20 -21.45
C TRP A 87 3.12 1.52 -22.23
N ARG A 88 4.00 1.56 -23.24
CA ARG A 88 4.15 2.71 -24.15
C ARG A 88 3.07 2.77 -25.22
N GLU A 89 2.37 1.67 -25.50
CA GLU A 89 1.26 1.65 -26.46
C GLU A 89 0.09 2.47 -25.93
N LYS A 90 -0.59 3.22 -26.81
CA LYS A 90 -1.67 4.14 -26.41
C LYS A 90 -2.77 3.46 -25.56
N LYS A 91 -3.10 2.21 -25.88
CA LYS A 91 -4.11 1.40 -25.16
C LYS A 91 -3.70 0.99 -23.74
N ASN A 92 -2.41 1.10 -23.39
CA ASN A 92 -1.89 0.70 -22.07
C ASN A 92 -1.50 1.89 -21.20
N ARG A 93 -1.66 3.13 -21.68
CA ARG A 93 -1.22 4.37 -20.98
C ARG A 93 -2.28 4.94 -20.02
N THR A 94 -3.49 4.41 -20.03
CA THR A 94 -4.62 4.87 -19.21
C THR A 94 -5.56 3.71 -18.95
N TYR A 95 -6.53 3.88 -18.05
CA TYR A 95 -7.43 2.81 -17.66
C TYR A 95 -8.62 2.74 -18.63
N PHE A 96 -8.50 1.95 -19.68
CA PHE A 96 -9.64 1.61 -20.55
C PHE A 96 -10.39 0.41 -19.97
N VAL A 97 -11.64 0.61 -19.52
CA VAL A 97 -12.44 -0.45 -18.88
C VAL A 97 -12.57 -1.69 -19.77
N TRP A 98 -12.57 -1.53 -21.10
CA TRP A 98 -12.63 -2.64 -22.05
C TRP A 98 -11.29 -3.35 -22.27
N GLU A 99 -10.14 -2.70 -22.04
CA GLU A 99 -8.83 -3.36 -22.08
C GLU A 99 -8.55 -4.09 -20.75
N PHE A 100 -8.94 -3.49 -19.62
CA PHE A 100 -8.81 -4.10 -18.28
C PHE A 100 -9.95 -5.06 -17.93
N GLY A 101 -11.02 -5.12 -18.75
CA GLY A 101 -12.16 -6.02 -18.59
C GLY A 101 -13.16 -5.67 -17.48
N LYS A 102 -12.85 -4.69 -16.61
CA LYS A 102 -13.71 -4.26 -15.50
C LYS A 102 -13.43 -2.82 -15.06
N PRO A 103 -14.39 -2.11 -14.43
CA PRO A 103 -14.12 -0.84 -13.75
C PRO A 103 -13.21 -1.05 -12.52
N PRO A 104 -12.56 0.02 -12.01
CA PRO A 104 -11.88 -0.04 -10.72
C PRO A 104 -12.80 -0.50 -9.58
N ASP A 105 -12.26 -1.19 -8.58
CA ASP A 105 -13.02 -1.63 -7.41
C ASP A 105 -13.25 -0.47 -6.43
N VAL A 106 -12.24 0.38 -6.25
CA VAL A 106 -12.30 1.55 -5.38
C VAL A 106 -11.90 2.80 -6.14
N VAL A 107 -12.66 3.87 -5.96
CA VAL A 107 -12.26 5.24 -6.30
C VAL A 107 -12.24 6.08 -5.03
N ILE A 108 -11.20 6.89 -4.88
CA ILE A 108 -11.05 7.87 -3.80
C ILE A 108 -10.91 9.25 -4.44
N GLU A 109 -11.68 10.21 -3.94
CA GLU A 109 -11.59 11.64 -4.28
C GLU A 109 -11.17 12.44 -3.04
N ILE A 110 -10.25 13.37 -3.22
CA ILE A 110 -9.66 14.22 -2.19
C ILE A 110 -10.15 15.64 -2.44
N VAL A 111 -11.06 16.09 -1.57
CA VAL A 111 -11.69 17.40 -1.72
C VAL A 111 -10.67 18.50 -1.43
N SER A 112 -10.44 19.33 -2.44
CA SER A 112 -9.59 20.52 -2.34
C SER A 112 -10.39 21.83 -2.27
N ASN A 113 -11.62 21.83 -2.80
CA ASN A 113 -12.53 22.98 -2.83
C ASN A 113 -14.00 22.51 -2.99
N LYS A 114 -14.96 23.43 -3.13
CA LYS A 114 -16.40 23.10 -3.28
C LYS A 114 -16.86 22.88 -4.73
N GLU A 115 -15.97 23.05 -5.71
CA GLU A 115 -16.31 23.06 -7.14
C GLU A 115 -16.28 21.66 -7.78
N GLY A 116 -15.61 20.69 -7.18
CA GLY A 116 -15.39 19.36 -7.78
C GLY A 116 -16.59 18.39 -7.75
N ASN A 117 -17.68 18.78 -7.09
CA ASN A 117 -18.99 18.10 -7.10
C ASN A 117 -18.91 16.59 -6.77
N GLU A 118 -18.03 16.24 -5.85
CA GLU A 118 -17.72 14.86 -5.41
C GLU A 118 -18.98 14.16 -4.87
N LEU A 119 -19.82 14.90 -4.15
CA LEU A 119 -21.08 14.39 -3.59
C LEU A 119 -22.29 14.55 -4.55
N GLY A 120 -22.06 14.99 -5.78
CA GLY A 120 -23.10 15.24 -6.78
C GLY A 120 -22.93 14.36 -8.01
N SER A 121 -22.48 14.94 -9.12
CA SER A 121 -22.39 14.25 -10.42
C SER A 121 -21.37 13.13 -10.41
N LYS A 122 -20.19 13.33 -9.80
CA LYS A 122 -19.14 12.30 -9.75
C LYS A 122 -19.63 11.01 -9.09
N LEU A 123 -20.33 11.12 -7.96
CA LEU A 123 -20.96 10.01 -7.27
C LEU A 123 -21.93 9.23 -8.20
N HIS A 124 -22.74 9.93 -9.00
CA HIS A 124 -23.60 9.27 -9.99
C HIS A 124 -22.82 8.60 -11.13
N ASP A 125 -21.80 9.28 -11.64
CA ASP A 125 -21.03 8.82 -12.79
C ASP A 125 -20.21 7.57 -12.46
N TYR A 126 -19.58 7.51 -11.27
CA TYR A 126 -18.89 6.31 -10.80
C TYR A 126 -19.84 5.15 -10.50
N ALA A 127 -21.03 5.43 -9.94
CA ALA A 127 -22.06 4.40 -9.74
C ALA A 127 -22.52 3.81 -11.07
N ARG A 128 -22.70 4.65 -12.09
CA ARG A 128 -23.09 4.24 -13.45
C ARG A 128 -21.98 3.45 -14.15
N MET A 129 -20.72 3.81 -13.92
CA MET A 129 -19.55 3.09 -14.42
C MET A 129 -19.46 1.68 -13.85
N GLY A 130 -19.95 1.46 -12.63
CA GLY A 130 -19.91 0.17 -11.98
C GLY A 130 -18.83 0.03 -10.91
N VAL A 131 -18.21 1.12 -10.47
CA VAL A 131 -17.21 1.10 -9.39
C VAL A 131 -17.86 0.65 -8.09
N ALA A 132 -17.26 -0.33 -7.40
CA ALA A 132 -17.88 -0.97 -6.23
C ALA A 132 -17.89 -0.05 -5.01
N TYR A 133 -16.77 0.63 -4.73
CA TYR A 133 -16.60 1.52 -3.59
C TYR A 133 -16.18 2.91 -4.03
N TYR A 134 -16.86 3.92 -3.50
CA TYR A 134 -16.53 5.33 -3.71
C TYR A 134 -16.26 5.99 -2.37
N ILE A 135 -15.11 6.66 -2.26
CA ILE A 135 -14.63 7.27 -1.03
C ILE A 135 -14.41 8.76 -1.27
N VAL A 136 -14.89 9.58 -0.36
CA VAL A 136 -14.65 11.04 -0.38
C VAL A 136 -13.91 11.40 0.90
N PHE A 137 -12.70 11.94 0.73
CA PHE A 137 -11.89 12.47 1.81
C PHE A 137 -11.80 13.99 1.73
N ASP A 138 -12.25 14.67 2.76
CA ASP A 138 -12.33 16.13 2.85
C ASP A 138 -11.39 16.65 3.95
N PRO A 139 -10.07 16.71 3.69
CA PRO A 139 -9.09 17.11 4.69
C PRO A 139 -9.30 18.56 5.16
N LEU A 140 -9.90 19.40 4.31
CA LEU A 140 -10.12 20.82 4.56
C LEU A 140 -11.56 21.16 4.99
N GLN A 141 -12.41 20.14 5.22
CA GLN A 141 -13.81 20.28 5.64
C GLN A 141 -14.61 21.28 4.79
N GLN A 142 -14.43 21.22 3.47
CA GLN A 142 -15.13 22.08 2.50
C GLN A 142 -16.59 21.67 2.30
N LEU A 143 -16.91 20.38 2.39
CA LEU A 143 -18.25 19.82 2.16
C LEU A 143 -19.06 19.68 3.46
N GLY A 144 -18.40 19.63 4.62
CA GLY A 144 -19.06 19.53 5.92
C GLY A 144 -18.11 19.14 7.04
N ASN A 145 -18.69 18.67 8.16
CA ASN A 145 -17.94 18.30 9.36
C ASN A 145 -17.43 16.85 9.34
N GLU A 146 -17.86 16.04 8.36
CA GLU A 146 -17.45 14.65 8.21
C GLU A 146 -16.28 14.58 7.23
N PRO A 147 -15.04 14.37 7.71
CA PRO A 147 -13.85 14.41 6.85
C PRO A 147 -13.71 13.18 5.96
N LEU A 148 -14.45 12.10 6.21
CA LEU A 148 -14.37 10.87 5.43
C LEU A 148 -15.76 10.26 5.27
N ARG A 149 -16.13 10.00 4.02
CA ARG A 149 -17.39 9.33 3.65
C ARG A 149 -17.08 8.18 2.71
N SER A 150 -17.83 7.10 2.86
CA SER A 150 -17.66 5.90 2.05
C SER A 150 -19.00 5.39 1.55
N PHE A 151 -19.00 4.88 0.33
CA PHE A 151 -20.20 4.46 -0.35
C PHE A 151 -19.98 3.11 -1.04
N GLU A 152 -20.96 2.23 -0.95
CA GLU A 152 -20.99 0.96 -1.67
C GLU A 152 -22.06 1.01 -2.77
N GLN A 153 -21.71 0.56 -3.97
CA GLN A 153 -22.63 0.52 -5.07
C GLN A 153 -23.59 -0.67 -4.93
N ARG A 154 -24.90 -0.36 -4.92
CA ARG A 154 -25.98 -1.35 -4.85
C ARG A 154 -27.05 -1.02 -5.88
N ALA A 155 -27.26 -1.93 -6.84
CA ALA A 155 -28.22 -1.78 -7.92
C ALA A 155 -28.07 -0.46 -8.72
N GLY A 156 -26.83 -0.11 -9.07
CA GLY A 156 -26.52 1.07 -9.90
C GLY A 156 -26.61 2.41 -9.16
N ARG A 157 -26.65 2.41 -7.83
CA ARG A 157 -26.60 3.61 -6.99
C ARG A 157 -25.70 3.39 -5.80
N TYR A 158 -25.07 4.45 -5.32
CA TYR A 158 -24.32 4.40 -4.08
C TYR A 158 -25.23 4.46 -2.85
N GLN A 159 -24.92 3.65 -1.86
CA GLN A 159 -25.44 3.74 -0.50
C GLN A 159 -24.28 4.06 0.43
N GLU A 160 -24.46 5.06 1.28
CA GLU A 160 -23.45 5.44 2.27
C GLU A 160 -23.27 4.32 3.30
N MET A 161 -22.01 4.04 3.63
CA MET A 161 -21.62 3.02 4.59
C MET A 161 -21.35 3.69 5.94
N SER A 162 -21.65 2.97 7.02
CA SER A 162 -21.32 3.39 8.39
C SER A 162 -19.92 2.93 8.85
N THR A 163 -19.16 2.30 7.95
CA THR A 163 -17.84 1.72 8.19
C THR A 163 -16.95 2.02 7.00
N PHE A 164 -15.65 2.09 7.23
CA PHE A 164 -14.64 2.29 6.19
C PHE A 164 -13.95 0.98 5.79
N TRP A 165 -14.50 -0.16 6.21
CA TRP A 165 -14.04 -1.49 5.82
C TRP A 165 -14.76 -1.96 4.55
N LEU A 166 -13.99 -2.28 3.51
CA LEU A 166 -14.49 -2.64 2.18
C LEU A 166 -14.54 -4.18 2.05
N GLU A 167 -15.64 -4.77 2.52
CA GLU A 167 -15.76 -6.23 2.70
C GLU A 167 -15.41 -7.05 1.48
N ALA A 168 -15.87 -6.66 0.28
CA ALA A 168 -15.66 -7.45 -0.94
C ALA A 168 -14.18 -7.58 -1.35
N ILE A 169 -13.34 -6.66 -0.88
CA ILE A 169 -11.92 -6.61 -1.21
C ILE A 169 -11.00 -6.77 0.01
N SER A 170 -11.57 -6.91 1.21
CA SER A 170 -10.88 -7.21 2.46
C SER A 170 -9.76 -6.22 2.82
N ILE A 171 -10.03 -4.93 2.59
CA ILE A 171 -9.15 -3.82 2.99
C ILE A 171 -10.01 -2.66 3.50
N GLY A 172 -9.48 -1.85 4.41
CA GLY A 172 -10.17 -0.70 4.96
C GLY A 172 -9.42 0.60 4.75
N LEU A 173 -10.05 1.68 5.19
CA LEU A 173 -9.45 3.00 5.27
C LEU A 173 -9.57 3.53 6.71
N THR A 174 -8.57 4.28 7.14
CA THR A 174 -8.56 4.93 8.45
C THR A 174 -7.97 6.33 8.34
N LEU A 175 -8.44 7.22 9.22
CA LEU A 175 -7.78 8.50 9.46
C LEU A 175 -6.64 8.29 10.46
N TRP A 176 -5.50 8.90 10.18
CA TRP A 176 -4.30 8.80 11.00
C TRP A 176 -3.68 10.20 11.14
N ASP A 177 -3.50 10.64 12.38
CA ASP A 177 -2.82 11.89 12.70
C ASP A 177 -1.32 11.62 12.84
N GLY A 178 -0.50 12.27 12.03
CA GLY A 178 0.96 12.13 12.11
C GLY A 178 1.71 12.74 10.95
N THR A 179 2.99 12.38 10.83
CA THR A 179 3.92 12.99 9.87
C THR A 179 4.05 12.16 8.61
N PHE A 180 3.79 12.76 7.44
CA PHE A 180 4.18 12.22 6.15
C PHE A 180 4.99 13.27 5.38
N GLU A 181 6.17 12.90 4.89
CA GLU A 181 7.10 13.79 4.18
C GLU A 181 7.37 15.14 4.87
N GLY A 182 7.53 15.11 6.20
CA GLY A 182 7.81 16.29 7.02
C GLY A 182 6.61 17.21 7.22
N LYS A 183 5.38 16.72 7.00
CA LYS A 183 4.13 17.44 7.26
C LYS A 183 3.29 16.68 8.27
N ASP A 184 3.03 17.33 9.39
CA ASP A 184 2.08 16.87 10.40
C ASP A 184 0.68 17.25 9.94
N ASP A 185 -0.16 16.24 9.72
CA ASP A 185 -1.54 16.44 9.30
C ASP A 185 -2.38 15.22 9.67
N ARG A 186 -3.68 15.31 9.39
CA ARG A 186 -4.59 14.19 9.37
C ARG A 186 -4.63 13.58 7.97
N TRP A 187 -4.14 12.34 7.87
CA TRP A 187 -4.03 11.64 6.60
C TRP A 187 -5.04 10.49 6.50
N LEU A 188 -5.49 10.22 5.28
CA LEU A 188 -6.20 8.98 4.95
C LEU A 188 -5.16 7.88 4.64
N ARG A 189 -5.33 6.70 5.24
CA ARG A 189 -4.46 5.53 5.01
C ARG A 189 -5.29 4.27 4.79
N TRP A 190 -4.76 3.35 3.98
CA TRP A 190 -5.25 1.98 3.96
C TRP A 190 -4.98 1.29 5.31
N CYS A 191 -5.89 0.42 5.74
CA CYS A 191 -5.76 -0.35 6.97
C CYS A 191 -6.24 -1.80 6.80
N ASN A 192 -5.78 -2.65 7.71
CA ASN A 192 -6.23 -4.04 7.81
C ASN A 192 -7.57 -4.16 8.57
N ALA A 193 -8.04 -5.39 8.79
CA ALA A 193 -9.33 -5.67 9.44
C ALA A 193 -9.40 -5.16 10.88
N GLU A 194 -8.27 -5.04 11.56
CA GLU A 194 -8.15 -4.49 12.90
C GLU A 194 -8.09 -2.95 12.92
N GLY A 195 -8.15 -2.29 11.76
CA GLY A 195 -8.02 -0.84 11.62
C GLY A 195 -6.58 -0.33 11.75
N VAL A 196 -5.59 -1.22 11.77
CA VAL A 196 -4.18 -0.86 11.81
C VAL A 196 -3.74 -0.41 10.42
N ALA A 197 -3.18 0.80 10.34
CA ALA A 197 -2.72 1.37 9.09
C ALA A 197 -1.61 0.51 8.45
N ILE A 198 -1.71 0.30 7.14
CA ILE A 198 -0.68 -0.39 6.38
C ILE A 198 0.56 0.53 6.31
N PRO A 199 1.74 0.05 6.72
CA PRO A 199 2.94 0.87 6.76
C PRO A 199 3.40 1.25 5.36
N THR A 200 4.02 2.41 5.23
CA THR A 200 4.81 2.79 4.05
C THR A 200 6.08 1.95 3.96
N GLY A 201 6.73 1.96 2.80
CA GLY A 201 8.06 1.38 2.65
C GLY A 201 9.10 2.02 3.58
N ALA A 202 8.97 3.33 3.86
CA ALA A 202 9.85 4.03 4.80
C ALA A 202 9.65 3.56 6.25
N GLU A 203 8.40 3.39 6.69
CA GLU A 203 8.07 2.83 8.00
C GLU A 203 8.54 1.38 8.13
N ASN A 204 8.33 0.55 7.09
CA ASN A 204 8.85 -0.82 7.04
C ASN A 204 10.38 -0.87 7.17
N ALA A 205 11.09 -0.03 6.41
CA ALA A 205 12.54 0.04 6.46
C ALA A 205 13.05 0.49 7.83
N GLU A 206 12.34 1.40 8.51
CA GLU A 206 12.69 1.81 9.86
C GLU A 206 12.46 0.69 10.89
N GLN A 207 11.32 -0.02 10.81
CA GLN A 207 11.07 -1.17 11.66
C GLN A 207 12.14 -2.25 11.50
N GLU A 208 12.55 -2.54 10.26
CA GLU A 208 13.59 -3.53 9.99
C GLU A 208 14.96 -3.08 10.52
N ARG A 209 15.31 -1.79 10.37
CA ARG A 209 16.54 -1.23 10.97
C ARG A 209 16.54 -1.40 12.50
N GLN A 210 15.43 -1.10 13.15
CA GLN A 210 15.31 -1.24 14.60
C GLN A 210 15.43 -2.71 15.05
N ARG A 211 14.84 -3.65 14.31
CA ARG A 211 14.97 -5.09 14.58
C ARG A 211 16.42 -5.55 14.43
N ALA A 212 17.06 -5.20 13.31
CA ALA A 212 18.46 -5.56 13.06
C ALA A 212 19.40 -4.99 14.13
N GLU A 213 19.16 -3.77 14.59
CA GLU A 213 19.96 -3.15 15.66
C GLU A 213 19.74 -3.87 17.01
N GLN A 214 18.50 -4.22 17.34
CA GLN A 214 18.20 -4.99 18.55
C GLN A 214 18.85 -6.37 18.53
N GLU A 215 18.82 -7.06 17.38
CA GLU A 215 19.47 -8.36 17.23
C GLU A 215 21.00 -8.25 17.34
N ARG A 216 21.61 -7.22 16.75
CA ARG A 216 23.04 -6.95 16.91
C ARG A 216 23.43 -6.73 18.36
N GLN A 217 22.65 -5.94 19.10
CA GLN A 217 22.89 -5.70 20.51
C GLN A 217 22.78 -6.98 21.35
N ARG A 218 21.80 -7.85 21.04
CA ARG A 218 21.67 -9.15 21.71
C ARG A 218 22.85 -10.07 21.40
N ALA A 219 23.26 -10.16 20.14
CA ALA A 219 24.41 -10.99 19.73
C ALA A 219 25.72 -10.51 20.36
N GLU A 220 25.92 -9.19 20.47
CA GLU A 220 27.10 -8.63 21.12
C GLU A 220 27.11 -8.92 22.64
N GLN A 221 25.97 -8.79 23.31
CA GLN A 221 25.85 -9.16 24.72
C GLN A 221 26.13 -10.65 24.95
N GLU A 222 25.64 -11.53 24.08
CA GLU A 222 25.90 -12.97 24.16
C GLU A 222 27.38 -13.29 23.95
N ARG A 223 28.03 -12.65 22.96
CA ARG A 223 29.48 -12.78 22.75
C ARG A 223 30.28 -12.34 23.97
N GLN A 224 29.93 -11.20 24.57
CA GLN A 224 30.59 -10.72 25.77
C GLN A 224 30.43 -11.67 26.95
N ARG A 225 29.26 -12.30 27.10
CA ARG A 225 29.03 -13.32 28.13
C ARG A 225 29.86 -14.58 27.88
N ALA A 226 29.86 -15.09 26.64
CA ALA A 226 30.65 -16.26 26.27
C ALA A 226 32.15 -16.02 26.48
N GLU A 227 32.64 -14.83 26.13
CA GLU A 227 34.04 -14.44 26.36
C GLU A 227 34.37 -14.34 27.87
N GLN A 228 33.49 -13.75 28.67
CA GLN A 228 33.67 -13.71 30.13
C GLN A 228 33.67 -15.10 30.75
N GLU A 229 32.79 -15.99 30.29
CA GLU A 229 32.68 -17.36 30.78
C GLU A 229 33.92 -18.17 30.41
N ARG A 230 34.42 -18.00 29.18
CA ARG A 230 35.69 -18.57 28.72
C ARG A 230 36.87 -18.08 29.56
N GLN A 231 36.98 -16.78 29.80
CA GLN A 231 38.05 -16.22 30.64
C GLN A 231 37.98 -16.75 32.08
N ARG A 232 36.77 -16.95 32.63
CA ARG A 232 36.60 -17.56 33.96
C ARG A 232 37.02 -19.03 33.97
N ALA A 233 36.67 -19.79 32.93
CA ALA A 233 37.09 -21.18 32.78
C ALA A 233 38.62 -21.29 32.69
N GLU A 234 39.26 -20.49 31.83
CA GLU A 234 40.72 -20.45 31.67
C GLU A 234 41.43 -20.06 32.99
N GLN A 235 40.88 -19.09 33.74
CA GLN A 235 41.41 -18.73 35.07
C GLN A 235 41.22 -19.84 36.11
N ALA A 236 40.10 -20.56 36.09
CA ALA A 236 39.84 -21.67 36.99
C ALA A 236 40.80 -22.84 36.71
N GLU A 237 41.01 -23.19 35.45
CA GLU A 237 41.97 -24.21 35.02
C GLU A 237 43.40 -23.84 35.43
N ALA A 238 43.82 -22.60 35.21
CA ALA A 238 45.16 -22.14 35.61
C ALA A 238 45.37 -22.22 37.13
N LYS A 239 44.37 -21.85 37.94
CA LYS A 239 44.43 -21.96 39.41
C LYS A 239 44.46 -23.42 39.87
N ALA A 240 43.64 -24.29 39.25
CA ALA A 240 43.62 -25.71 39.56
C ALA A 240 44.98 -26.35 39.27
N ALA A 241 45.60 -26.03 38.13
CA ALA A 241 46.94 -26.49 37.77
C ALA A 241 48.00 -26.04 38.79
N GLN A 242 47.97 -24.77 39.22
CA GLN A 242 48.90 -24.26 40.24
C GLN A 242 48.72 -24.94 41.60
N LEU A 243 47.48 -25.22 41.99
CA LEU A 243 47.18 -25.88 43.26
C LEU A 243 47.64 -27.34 43.23
N ALA A 244 47.37 -28.07 42.15
CA ALA A 244 47.84 -29.43 41.94
C ALA A 244 49.36 -29.53 42.03
N GLU A 245 50.09 -28.58 41.43
CA GLU A 245 51.55 -28.54 41.49
C GLU A 245 52.07 -28.30 42.92
N ARG A 246 51.42 -27.40 43.69
CA ARG A 246 51.75 -27.19 45.11
C ARG A 246 51.47 -28.44 45.97
N LEU A 247 50.38 -29.15 45.72
CA LEU A 247 50.04 -30.38 46.45
C LEU A 247 51.08 -31.47 46.20
N ARG A 248 51.50 -31.66 44.93
CA ARG A 248 52.60 -32.58 44.57
C ARG A 248 53.91 -32.22 45.28
N ALA A 249 54.25 -30.93 45.35
CA ALA A 249 55.45 -30.46 46.06
C ALA A 249 55.41 -30.74 47.58
N MET A 250 54.23 -30.89 48.17
CA MET A 250 54.03 -31.29 49.57
C MET A 250 53.92 -32.81 49.77
N GLY A 251 54.04 -33.61 48.70
CA GLY A 251 53.92 -35.07 48.75
C GLY A 251 52.49 -35.59 48.87
N ILE A 252 51.49 -34.76 48.56
CA ILE A 252 50.08 -35.11 48.53
C ILE A 252 49.69 -35.36 47.07
N ASP A 253 49.08 -36.51 46.78
CA ASP A 253 48.54 -36.82 45.45
C ASP A 253 47.27 -36.01 45.19
N PRO A 254 47.26 -35.09 44.21
CA PRO A 254 46.09 -34.26 43.91
C PRO A 254 44.95 -35.02 43.20
N ASP A 255 45.19 -36.25 42.73
CA ASP A 255 44.24 -37.05 41.95
C ASP A 255 43.73 -38.31 42.69
N ALA A 256 44.08 -38.47 43.97
CA ALA A 256 43.73 -39.62 44.83
C ALA A 256 42.30 -39.59 45.39
#